data_AF-A0A6P7I892-F1
#
_entry.id   AF-A0A6P7I892-F1
#
_cell.length_a   1.000
_cell.length_b   1.000
_cell.length_c   1.000
_cell.angle_alpha   90.00
_cell.angle_beta   90.00
_cell.angle_gamma   90.00
#
_symmetry.space_group_name_H-M   'P 1'
#
loop_
_entity.id
_entity.type
_entity.pdbx_description
1 polymer ?
#
loop_
_entity_poly.entity_id
_entity_poly.type
_entity_poly.pdbx_seq_one_letter_code
_entity_poly.pdbx_strand_id
1 'polypeptide(L)'
;MASVKVQGLLLLLLSAVLLLSISPTGSEVLDSVMDCSKFFLQQTPPRIPEVLENGNIQDQNRYKVICQTLNNSRTFVTVYDTKNKIPVFSASRYTGCDGGRPKKEPWKIEPQLEDPGANKDMKETGKSTYNQQAGDIDYKHQSRFDRGHLLPSSYGFLSRSKQELQLSTTYFNYVCSSYNSLYYVCSNQHCKYHICPP
;
A
#
# COMPACT_ATOMS: atom_id res chain seq x y z
N MET A 1 -24.21 -56.97 -12.60
CA MET A 1 -22.90 -56.31 -12.82
C MET A 1 -22.98 -54.90 -13.42
N ALA A 2 -23.98 -54.55 -14.24
CA ALA A 2 -24.09 -53.21 -14.83
C ALA A 2 -24.39 -52.08 -13.80
N SER A 3 -25.25 -52.34 -12.80
CA SER A 3 -25.67 -51.33 -11.80
C SER A 3 -24.52 -50.80 -10.93
N VAL A 4 -23.57 -51.68 -10.54
CA VAL A 4 -22.43 -51.30 -9.70
C VAL A 4 -21.45 -50.39 -10.47
N LYS A 5 -21.34 -50.61 -11.78
CA LYS A 5 -20.44 -49.84 -12.66
C LYS A 5 -20.95 -48.42 -12.90
N VAL A 6 -22.28 -48.26 -13.04
CA VAL A 6 -22.94 -46.95 -13.20
C VAL A 6 -22.85 -46.12 -11.93
N GLN A 7 -23.03 -46.75 -10.76
CA GLN A 7 -22.95 -46.06 -9.47
C GLN A 7 -21.52 -45.62 -9.14
N GLY A 8 -20.52 -46.42 -9.51
CA GLY A 8 -19.11 -46.02 -9.44
C GLY A 8 -18.78 -44.82 -10.35
N LEU A 9 -19.33 -44.79 -11.57
CA LEU A 9 -19.15 -43.66 -12.48
C LEU A 9 -19.79 -42.36 -11.94
N LEU A 10 -20.97 -42.46 -11.34
CA LEU A 10 -21.68 -41.32 -10.78
C LEU A 10 -20.95 -40.72 -9.58
N LEU A 11 -20.38 -41.57 -8.72
CA LEU A 11 -19.57 -41.15 -7.58
C LEU A 11 -18.27 -40.45 -8.01
N LEU A 12 -17.64 -40.93 -9.08
CA LEU A 12 -16.44 -40.30 -9.66
C LEU A 12 -16.74 -38.94 -10.31
N LEU A 13 -17.90 -38.79 -10.94
CA LEU A 13 -18.33 -37.51 -11.51
C LEU A 13 -18.67 -36.50 -10.41
N LEU A 14 -19.36 -36.92 -9.34
CA LEU A 14 -19.64 -36.05 -8.20
C LEU A 14 -18.35 -35.59 -7.49
N SER A 15 -17.36 -36.47 -7.33
CA SER A 15 -16.08 -36.09 -6.71
C SER A 15 -15.29 -35.12 -7.59
N ALA A 16 -15.28 -35.33 -8.92
CA ALA A 16 -14.63 -34.40 -9.85
C ALA A 16 -15.28 -33.00 -9.85
N VAL A 17 -16.62 -32.94 -9.80
CA VAL A 17 -17.35 -31.65 -9.72
C VAL A 17 -17.09 -30.93 -8.40
N LEU A 18 -16.98 -31.66 -7.29
CA LEU A 18 -16.67 -31.07 -5.97
C LEU A 18 -15.23 -30.52 -5.90
N LEU A 19 -14.29 -31.13 -6.62
CA LEU A 19 -12.91 -30.63 -6.72
C LEU A 19 -12.80 -29.38 -7.61
N LEU A 20 -13.70 -29.22 -8.58
CA LEU A 20 -13.77 -28.04 -9.46
C LEU A 20 -14.47 -26.84 -8.82
N SER A 21 -15.27 -27.04 -7.77
CA SER A 21 -15.98 -25.96 -7.06
C SER A 21 -15.16 -25.34 -5.93
N ILE A 22 -14.00 -25.91 -5.60
CA ILE A 22 -13.03 -25.27 -4.69
C ILE A 22 -12.35 -24.16 -5.49
N SER A 23 -12.99 -22.99 -5.52
CA SER A 23 -12.28 -21.77 -5.89
C SER A 23 -11.14 -21.60 -4.89
N PRO A 24 -9.88 -21.46 -5.33
CA PRO A 24 -8.83 -21.09 -4.41
C PRO A 24 -9.20 -19.70 -3.88
N THR A 25 -9.67 -19.62 -2.63
CA THR A 25 -9.68 -18.37 -1.88
C THR A 25 -8.24 -18.07 -1.51
N GLY A 26 -7.48 -17.64 -2.51
CA GLY A 26 -6.18 -17.03 -2.32
C GLY A 26 -6.39 -15.73 -1.56
N SER A 27 -5.75 -15.60 -0.41
CA SER A 27 -5.54 -14.31 0.22
C SER A 27 -4.74 -13.45 -0.78
N GLU A 28 -5.40 -12.54 -1.49
CA GLU A 28 -4.71 -11.60 -2.39
C GLU A 28 -3.85 -10.63 -1.58
N VAL A 29 -2.61 -11.03 -1.34
CA VAL A 29 -1.48 -10.09 -1.24
C VAL A 29 -1.15 -9.71 -2.69
N LEU A 30 -1.89 -8.73 -3.23
CA LEU A 30 -1.78 -8.14 -4.59
C LEU A 30 -0.62 -8.70 -5.44
N ASP A 31 -0.92 -9.65 -6.32
CA ASP A 31 0.09 -10.33 -7.15
C ASP A 31 0.68 -9.41 -8.24
N SER A 32 0.04 -8.27 -8.53
CA SER A 32 0.51 -7.32 -9.53
C SER A 32 0.38 -5.86 -9.10
N VAL A 33 1.40 -5.06 -9.42
CA VAL A 33 1.36 -3.60 -9.27
C VAL A 33 0.23 -2.96 -10.07
N MET A 34 -0.25 -3.66 -11.11
CA MET A 34 -1.30 -3.18 -12.02
C MET A 34 -2.67 -3.04 -11.36
N ASP A 35 -2.92 -3.74 -10.24
CA ASP A 35 -4.16 -3.60 -9.47
C ASP A 35 -4.33 -2.19 -8.88
N CYS A 36 -3.22 -1.46 -8.72
CA CYS A 36 -3.20 -0.07 -8.28
C CYS A 36 -2.89 0.92 -9.42
N SER A 37 -2.95 0.48 -10.69
CA SER A 37 -2.49 1.24 -11.87
C SER A 37 -3.11 2.63 -12.01
N LYS A 38 -4.35 2.82 -11.55
CA LYS A 38 -5.06 4.11 -11.57
C LYS A 38 -4.34 5.26 -10.86
N PHE A 39 -3.35 4.96 -10.00
CA PHE A 39 -2.55 5.96 -9.31
C PHE A 39 -1.26 6.31 -10.04
N PHE A 40 -0.84 5.51 -11.02
CA PHE A 40 0.32 5.84 -11.83
C PHE A 40 -0.05 6.79 -12.95
N LEU A 41 0.91 7.66 -13.30
CA LEU A 41 0.76 8.52 -14.46
C LEU A 41 0.59 7.65 -15.71
N GLN A 42 -0.43 7.96 -16.51
CA GLN A 42 -0.79 7.17 -17.71
C GLN A 42 -0.96 5.67 -17.41
N GLN A 43 -1.31 5.32 -16.17
CA GLN A 43 -1.46 3.93 -15.71
C GLN A 43 -0.21 3.06 -15.91
N THR A 44 0.97 3.70 -16.01
CA THR A 44 2.24 3.03 -16.29
C THR A 44 3.08 2.96 -15.02
N PRO A 45 3.34 1.76 -14.47
CA PRO A 45 4.19 1.61 -13.30
C PRO A 45 5.60 2.17 -13.54
N PRO A 46 6.24 2.77 -12.53
CA PRO A 46 7.63 3.22 -12.69
C PRO A 46 8.58 2.03 -12.79
N ARG A 47 9.72 2.24 -13.46
CA ARG A 47 10.87 1.35 -13.32
C ARG A 47 11.69 1.80 -12.12
N ILE A 48 11.82 0.91 -11.13
CA ILE A 48 12.69 1.05 -9.96
C ILE A 48 13.69 -0.10 -10.04
N PRO A 49 14.95 0.14 -10.46
CA PRO A 49 15.95 -0.91 -10.62
C PRO A 49 16.03 -1.80 -9.37
N GLU A 50 16.13 -3.11 -9.58
CA GLU A 50 16.22 -4.13 -8.50
C GLU A 50 15.00 -4.25 -7.58
N VAL A 51 13.96 -3.42 -7.76
CA VAL A 51 12.76 -3.41 -6.92
C VAL A 51 11.50 -3.70 -7.73
N LEU A 52 11.24 -2.89 -8.76
CA LEU A 52 10.05 -2.96 -9.62
C LEU A 52 10.48 -2.78 -11.08
N GLU A 53 10.53 -3.88 -11.83
CA GLU A 53 10.92 -3.86 -13.25
C GLU A 53 9.82 -4.45 -14.11
N ASN A 54 9.46 -3.73 -15.17
CA ASN A 54 8.38 -4.12 -16.08
C ASN A 54 7.06 -4.44 -15.35
N GLY A 55 6.78 -3.72 -14.26
CA GLY A 55 5.59 -3.93 -13.42
C GLY A 55 5.68 -5.09 -12.43
N ASN A 56 6.82 -5.78 -12.32
CA ASN A 56 7.01 -6.93 -11.44
C ASN A 56 7.97 -6.63 -10.30
N ILE A 57 7.59 -7.05 -9.09
CA ILE A 57 8.47 -6.98 -7.93
C ILE A 57 9.57 -8.02 -8.06
N GLN A 58 10.82 -7.59 -7.93
CA GLN A 58 11.99 -8.45 -8.12
C GLN A 58 12.26 -9.36 -6.90
N ASP A 59 12.03 -8.86 -5.69
CA ASP A 59 12.10 -9.63 -4.44
C ASP A 59 10.77 -9.55 -3.71
N GLN A 60 9.88 -10.51 -3.98
CA GLN A 60 8.55 -10.57 -3.37
C GLN A 60 8.59 -10.88 -1.86
N ASN A 61 9.72 -11.37 -1.31
CA ASN A 61 9.85 -11.61 0.12
C ASN A 61 10.12 -10.32 0.89
N ARG A 62 10.73 -9.33 0.24
CA ARG A 62 11.10 -8.04 0.85
C ARG A 62 10.18 -6.90 0.45
N TYR A 63 9.86 -6.77 -0.83
CA TYR A 63 9.08 -5.64 -1.33
C TYR A 63 7.61 -6.02 -1.50
N LYS A 64 6.74 -5.14 -1.04
CA LYS A 64 5.28 -5.31 -1.12
C LYS A 64 4.66 -4.11 -1.83
N VAL A 65 3.79 -4.38 -2.81
CA VAL A 65 2.91 -3.35 -3.36
C VAL A 65 1.65 -3.29 -2.52
N ILE A 66 1.29 -2.07 -2.11
CA ILE A 66 0.14 -1.83 -1.26
C ILE A 66 -0.77 -0.82 -1.96
N CYS A 67 -1.96 -1.27 -2.38
CA CYS A 67 -3.08 -0.37 -2.67
C CYS A 67 -3.66 0.09 -1.32
N GLN A 68 -3.30 1.30 -0.91
CA GLN A 68 -3.68 1.84 0.39
C GLN A 68 -5.17 2.09 0.41
N THR A 69 -5.85 1.58 1.43
CA THR A 69 -7.32 1.63 1.50
C THR A 69 -7.76 2.28 2.80
N LEU A 70 -8.59 3.31 2.71
CA LEU A 70 -9.19 3.99 3.85
C LEU A 70 -10.72 4.00 3.71
N ASN A 71 -11.41 3.45 4.70
CA ASN A 71 -12.87 3.33 4.71
C ASN A 71 -13.36 2.65 3.41
N ASN A 72 -12.78 1.49 3.08
CA ASN A 72 -13.02 0.67 1.90
C ASN A 72 -12.78 1.35 0.54
N SER A 73 -12.11 2.50 0.52
CA SER A 73 -11.74 3.18 -0.73
C SER A 73 -10.23 3.15 -0.92
N ARG A 74 -9.77 2.72 -2.09
CA ARG A 74 -8.35 2.80 -2.48
C ARG A 74 -7.95 4.27 -2.75
N THR A 75 -6.82 4.70 -2.21
CA THR A 75 -6.46 6.13 -2.10
C THR A 75 -5.14 6.49 -2.79
N PHE A 76 -4.11 5.67 -2.60
CA PHE A 76 -2.81 5.77 -3.27
C PHE A 76 -2.12 4.41 -3.30
N VAL A 77 -0.97 4.33 -3.96
CA VAL A 77 -0.14 3.11 -4.00
C VAL A 77 1.22 3.38 -3.37
N THR A 78 1.73 2.38 -2.67
CA THR A 78 3.09 2.37 -2.12
C THR A 78 3.80 1.07 -2.50
N VAL A 79 5.07 1.18 -2.90
CA VAL A 79 6.02 0.07 -2.93
C VAL A 79 6.84 0.16 -1.65
N TYR A 80 6.70 -0.85 -0.80
CA TYR A 80 7.20 -0.85 0.57
C TYR A 80 8.28 -1.90 0.79
N ASP A 81 9.37 -1.53 1.45
CA ASP A 81 10.44 -2.45 1.87
C ASP A 81 10.17 -2.91 3.31
N THR A 82 9.71 -4.14 3.49
CA THR A 82 9.34 -4.66 4.82
C THR A 82 10.55 -4.92 5.71
N LYS A 83 11.72 -5.19 5.09
CA LYS A 83 12.97 -5.43 5.83
C LYS A 83 13.46 -4.15 6.51
N ASN A 84 13.42 -3.03 5.80
CA ASN A 84 13.83 -1.73 6.35
C ASN A 84 12.65 -0.93 6.93
N LYS A 85 11.43 -1.40 6.72
CA LYS A 85 10.19 -0.75 7.18
C LYS A 85 10.02 0.67 6.65
N ILE A 86 10.36 0.88 5.38
CA ILE A 86 10.28 2.17 4.70
C ILE A 86 9.60 2.06 3.34
N PRO A 87 8.89 3.11 2.89
CA PRO A 87 8.44 3.19 1.51
C PRO A 87 9.61 3.53 0.58
N VAL A 88 9.70 2.78 -0.51
CA VAL A 88 10.64 3.02 -1.61
C VAL A 88 10.04 3.98 -2.63
N PHE A 89 8.72 3.87 -2.86
CA PHE A 89 8.00 4.68 -3.83
C PHE A 89 6.54 4.82 -3.42
N SER A 90 5.93 5.97 -3.69
CA SER A 90 4.48 6.15 -3.59
C SER A 90 3.95 7.00 -4.74
N ALA A 91 2.71 6.72 -5.17
CA ALA A 91 2.01 7.53 -6.15
C ALA A 91 0.54 7.71 -5.76
N SER A 92 0.02 8.91 -5.95
CA SER A 92 -1.38 9.24 -5.75
C SER A 92 -1.89 10.11 -6.90
N ARG A 93 -3.21 10.20 -7.04
CA ARG A 93 -3.80 11.11 -8.02
C ARG A 93 -3.76 12.53 -7.45
N TYR A 94 -3.09 13.44 -8.14
CA TYR A 94 -3.17 14.85 -7.82
C TYR A 94 -4.61 15.34 -8.03
N THR A 95 -5.20 15.96 -7.00
CA THR A 95 -6.59 16.44 -7.05
C THR A 95 -6.72 17.96 -6.92
N GLY A 96 -5.60 18.67 -6.72
CA GLY A 96 -5.54 20.11 -6.50
C GLY A 96 -4.78 20.45 -5.22
N CYS A 97 -4.67 21.75 -4.92
CA CYS A 97 -4.20 22.26 -3.63
C CYS A 97 -5.39 22.96 -2.95
N ASP A 98 -5.66 22.61 -1.70
CA ASP A 98 -6.59 23.38 -0.86
C ASP A 98 -6.14 23.28 0.60
N GLY A 99 -5.98 24.42 1.28
CA GLY A 99 -5.80 24.54 2.73
C GLY A 99 -4.70 23.72 3.44
N GLY A 100 -4.65 23.90 4.77
CA GLY A 100 -3.64 23.30 5.65
C GLY A 100 -3.86 21.82 5.99
N ARG A 101 -2.87 21.25 6.69
CA ARG A 101 -2.83 19.86 7.16
C ARG A 101 -4.10 19.52 7.98
N PRO A 102 -4.73 18.35 7.77
CA PRO A 102 -5.80 17.87 8.64
C PRO A 102 -5.39 17.88 10.11
N LYS A 103 -6.35 18.16 11.02
CA LYS A 103 -6.10 18.16 12.46
C LYS A 103 -5.69 16.76 12.95
N LYS A 104 -4.97 16.70 14.08
CA LYS A 104 -4.30 15.53 14.67
C LYS A 104 -5.12 14.23 14.61
N GLU A 105 -4.99 13.50 13.51
CA GLU A 105 -5.52 12.15 13.37
C GLU A 105 -4.50 11.11 13.87
N PRO A 106 -4.96 9.98 14.44
CA PRO A 106 -4.09 8.89 14.85
C PRO A 106 -3.45 8.21 13.63
N TRP A 107 -2.17 7.85 13.76
CA TRP A 107 -1.43 7.15 12.71
C TRP A 107 -2.01 5.78 12.44
N LYS A 108 -1.91 5.32 11.20
CA LYS A 108 -2.48 4.06 10.76
C LYS A 108 -1.42 3.14 10.17
N ILE A 109 -1.54 1.85 10.45
CA ILE A 109 -0.74 0.79 9.89
C ILE A 109 -1.57 0.00 8.86
N GLU A 110 -0.88 -0.77 8.02
CA GLU A 110 -1.45 -1.69 7.04
C GLU A 110 -1.54 -3.09 7.67
N PRO A 111 -2.73 -3.54 8.13
CA PRO A 111 -2.86 -4.81 8.85
C PRO A 111 -2.36 -6.02 8.07
N GLN A 112 -2.58 -6.00 6.76
CA GLN A 112 -2.26 -7.05 5.81
C GLN A 112 -0.75 -7.30 5.64
N LEU A 113 0.11 -6.39 6.11
CA LEU A 113 1.56 -6.63 6.15
C LEU A 113 1.97 -7.57 7.28
N GLU A 114 1.24 -7.56 8.39
CA GLU A 114 1.55 -8.42 9.55
C GLU A 114 0.80 -9.75 9.51
N ASP A 115 -0.42 -9.72 8.96
CA ASP A 115 -1.26 -10.90 8.79
C ASP A 115 -1.92 -10.84 7.40
N PRO A 116 -1.52 -11.71 6.45
CA PRO A 116 -2.10 -11.75 5.10
C PRO A 116 -3.63 -11.92 5.04
N GLY A 117 -4.25 -12.46 6.10
CA GLY A 117 -5.70 -12.61 6.22
C GLY A 117 -6.42 -11.39 6.80
N ALA A 118 -5.70 -10.36 7.23
CA ALA A 118 -6.28 -9.17 7.84
C ALA A 118 -6.97 -8.26 6.81
N ASN A 119 -7.82 -7.37 7.33
CA ASN A 119 -8.51 -6.37 6.51
C ASN A 119 -7.50 -5.46 5.78
N LYS A 120 -7.77 -5.16 4.49
CA LYS A 120 -6.97 -4.27 3.65
C LYS A 120 -7.16 -2.77 3.99
N ASP A 121 -8.15 -2.43 4.81
CA ASP A 121 -8.33 -1.09 5.34
C ASP A 121 -7.28 -0.75 6.40
N MET A 122 -6.64 0.41 6.24
CA MET A 122 -5.69 0.94 7.21
C MET A 122 -6.35 1.14 8.57
N LYS A 123 -5.67 0.70 9.63
CA LYS A 123 -6.17 0.77 11.01
C LYS A 123 -5.24 1.58 11.89
N GLU A 124 -5.78 2.20 12.93
CA GLU A 124 -4.97 2.93 13.90
C GLU A 124 -3.86 2.04 14.48
N THR A 125 -2.68 2.64 14.62
CA THR A 125 -1.53 2.01 15.25
C THR A 125 -1.85 1.67 16.71
N GLY A 126 -1.47 0.46 17.12
CA GLY A 126 -1.47 0.09 18.52
C GLY A 126 -0.25 0.64 19.27
N LYS A 127 -0.09 0.19 20.51
CA LYS A 127 1.11 0.40 21.33
C LYS A 127 2.20 -0.65 21.10
N SER A 128 2.00 -1.54 20.13
CA SER A 128 2.89 -2.67 19.87
C SER A 128 3.93 -2.33 18.81
N THR A 129 5.02 -3.09 18.82
CA THR A 129 5.95 -3.17 17.68
C THR A 129 5.35 -4.05 16.59
N TYR A 130 5.77 -3.81 15.35
CA TYR A 130 5.36 -4.54 14.17
C TYR A 130 6.58 -5.18 13.52
N ASN A 131 6.42 -6.32 12.85
CA ASN A 131 7.54 -7.06 12.28
C ASN A 131 7.84 -6.59 10.86
N GLN A 132 6.80 -6.34 10.06
CA GLN A 132 6.91 -6.10 8.62
C GLN A 132 6.72 -4.63 8.24
N GLN A 133 6.41 -3.76 9.21
CA GLN A 133 6.27 -2.33 9.00
C GLN A 133 6.68 -1.51 10.22
N ALA A 134 6.75 -0.19 10.05
CA ALA A 134 6.95 0.75 11.14
C ALA A 134 5.62 1.09 11.83
N GLY A 135 5.62 1.08 13.15
CA GLY A 135 4.54 1.57 14.00
C GLY A 135 4.84 2.96 14.58
N ASP A 136 3.89 3.53 15.29
CA ASP A 136 4.08 4.82 15.97
C ASP A 136 5.18 4.77 17.05
N ILE A 137 5.42 3.59 17.65
CA ILE A 137 6.49 3.41 18.65
C ILE A 137 7.89 3.61 18.06
N ASP A 138 8.11 3.27 16.78
CA ASP A 138 9.42 3.39 16.12
C ASP A 138 9.85 4.86 15.96
N TYR A 139 8.87 5.77 15.92
CA TYR A 139 9.08 7.22 15.80
C TYR A 139 8.97 7.97 17.12
N LYS A 140 8.60 7.30 18.22
CA LYS A 140 8.56 7.94 19.54
C LYS A 140 9.97 8.18 20.06
N HIS A 141 10.15 9.27 20.80
CA HIS A 141 11.40 9.65 21.46
C HIS A 141 12.58 9.93 20.52
N GLN A 142 12.34 10.09 19.21
CA GLN A 142 13.32 10.58 18.26
C GLN A 142 13.38 12.12 18.31
N SER A 143 14.55 12.70 18.57
CA SER A 143 14.75 14.16 18.59
C SER A 143 15.33 14.72 17.29
N ARG A 144 15.83 13.85 16.41
CA ARG A 144 16.56 14.23 15.19
C ARG A 144 15.78 14.02 13.90
N PHE A 145 14.70 13.24 13.96
CA PHE A 145 13.96 12.80 12.79
C PHE A 145 12.48 13.07 12.98
N ASP A 146 11.90 13.71 11.97
CA ASP A 146 10.47 13.81 11.83
C ASP A 146 9.95 12.64 10.98
N ARG A 147 8.66 12.40 11.13
CA ARG A 147 7.88 11.59 10.21
C ARG A 147 7.61 12.41 8.96
N GLY A 148 8.48 12.27 7.96
CA GLY A 148 8.35 12.96 6.69
C GLY A 148 7.44 12.21 5.73
N HIS A 149 6.38 12.87 5.28
CA HIS A 149 5.44 12.36 4.28
C HIS A 149 6.15 12.15 2.93
N LEU A 150 5.83 11.10 2.17
CA LEU A 150 6.33 11.00 0.79
C LEU A 150 5.62 11.94 -0.19
N LEU A 151 4.31 12.14 -0.03
CA LEU A 151 3.57 13.20 -0.74
C LEU A 151 2.87 14.09 0.30
N PRO A 152 3.00 15.42 0.18
CA PRO A 152 2.32 16.38 1.04
C PRO A 152 0.82 16.13 1.11
N SER A 153 0.24 16.23 2.32
CA SER A 153 -1.22 16.18 2.49
C SER A 153 -1.95 17.27 1.69
N SER A 154 -1.28 18.40 1.43
CA SER A 154 -1.80 19.53 0.65
C SER A 154 -2.09 19.20 -0.82
N TYR A 155 -1.60 18.07 -1.35
CA TYR A 155 -1.93 17.61 -2.71
C TYR A 155 -3.29 16.90 -2.79
N GLY A 156 -3.94 16.68 -1.64
CA GLY A 156 -5.34 16.33 -1.57
C GLY A 156 -6.21 17.59 -1.56
N PHE A 157 -7.14 17.72 -2.51
CA PHE A 157 -8.09 18.83 -2.53
C PHE A 157 -9.21 18.64 -1.49
N LEU A 158 -9.76 17.43 -1.38
CA LEU A 158 -10.82 17.11 -0.42
C LEU A 158 -10.24 16.76 0.95
N SER A 159 -10.96 17.07 2.03
CA SER A 159 -10.59 16.71 3.42
C SER A 159 -10.25 15.22 3.58
N ARG A 160 -11.02 14.36 2.91
CA ARG A 160 -10.78 12.92 2.84
C ARG A 160 -9.42 12.62 2.19
N SER A 161 -9.15 13.15 1.00
CA SER A 161 -7.86 12.94 0.31
C SER A 161 -6.67 13.48 1.11
N LYS A 162 -6.85 14.57 1.85
CA LYS A 162 -5.83 15.10 2.78
C LYS A 162 -5.57 14.12 3.93
N GLN A 163 -6.62 13.58 4.55
CA GLN A 163 -6.49 12.55 5.60
C GLN A 163 -5.78 11.31 5.05
N GLU A 164 -6.14 10.86 3.84
CA GLU A 164 -5.56 9.67 3.21
C GLU A 164 -4.04 9.79 3.05
N LEU A 165 -3.56 10.91 2.49
CA LEU A 165 -2.12 11.18 2.34
C LEU A 165 -1.41 11.45 3.68
N GLN A 166 -2.16 11.77 4.73
CA GLN A 166 -1.63 12.16 6.03
C GLN A 166 -1.35 10.97 6.96
N LEU A 167 -2.03 9.83 6.78
CA LEU A 167 -2.28 8.89 7.88
C LEU A 167 -1.42 7.61 7.94
N SER A 168 -0.88 7.14 6.81
CA SER A 168 -0.32 5.78 6.75
C SER A 168 1.15 5.69 7.18
N THR A 169 1.51 4.88 8.17
CA THR A 169 2.90 4.69 8.64
C THR A 169 3.82 4.10 7.55
N THR A 170 3.23 3.36 6.62
CA THR A 170 3.93 2.84 5.43
C THR A 170 4.29 3.92 4.41
N TYR A 171 3.98 5.18 4.70
CA TYR A 171 4.19 6.34 3.85
C TYR A 171 5.25 7.31 4.42
N PHE A 172 5.94 6.91 5.49
CA PHE A 172 6.95 7.73 6.15
C PHE A 172 8.34 7.19 6.00
N ASN A 173 9.27 8.10 5.72
CA ASN A 173 10.68 7.90 5.95
C ASN A 173 11.12 8.68 7.19
N TYR A 174 12.22 8.26 7.79
CA TYR A 174 12.97 9.12 8.71
C TYR A 174 13.53 10.30 7.91
N VAL A 175 12.91 11.48 8.04
CA VAL A 175 13.39 12.70 7.40
C VAL A 175 14.03 13.58 8.46
N CYS A 176 15.27 14.00 8.24
CA CYS A 176 15.93 14.93 9.14
C CYS A 176 15.11 16.23 9.17
N SER A 177 14.80 16.74 10.36
CA SER A 177 13.83 17.83 10.57
C SER A 177 14.10 19.08 9.73
N SER A 178 15.35 19.32 9.35
CA SER A 178 15.77 20.43 8.49
C SER A 178 15.34 20.31 7.02
N TYR A 179 14.90 19.14 6.56
CA TYR A 179 14.52 18.86 5.16
C TYR A 179 13.03 18.52 4.98
N ASN A 180 12.25 18.53 6.05
CA ASN A 180 10.82 18.14 6.07
C ASN A 180 9.88 19.11 5.29
N SER A 181 10.45 20.11 4.61
CA SER A 181 9.74 21.13 3.82
C SER A 181 10.01 21.02 2.32
N LEU A 182 10.85 20.08 1.86
CA LEU A 182 11.21 19.93 0.45
C LEU A 182 10.64 18.60 -0.09
N TYR A 183 9.56 18.68 -0.86
CA TYR A 183 8.93 17.53 -1.50
C TYR A 183 9.10 17.58 -3.01
N TYR A 184 9.39 16.44 -3.62
CA TYR A 184 9.50 16.28 -5.07
C TYR A 184 8.30 15.52 -5.60
N VAL A 185 7.57 16.10 -6.56
CA VAL A 185 6.60 15.32 -7.36
C VAL A 185 7.36 14.75 -8.54
N CYS A 186 7.60 13.45 -8.52
CA CYS A 186 8.31 12.76 -9.58
C CYS A 186 7.34 12.05 -10.51
N SER A 187 7.42 12.38 -11.79
CA SER A 187 6.69 11.73 -12.88
C SER A 187 7.72 11.22 -13.88
N ASN A 188 7.80 9.91 -14.12
CA ASN A 188 8.70 9.32 -15.13
C ASN A 188 10.15 9.84 -15.02
N GLN A 189 10.72 9.79 -13.81
CA GLN A 189 12.07 10.27 -13.47
C GLN A 189 12.29 11.79 -13.63
N HIS A 190 11.26 12.55 -14.01
CA HIS A 190 11.27 14.00 -13.97
C HIS A 190 10.57 14.48 -12.71
N CYS A 191 11.37 14.97 -11.77
CA CYS A 191 10.87 15.59 -10.55
C CYS A 191 10.68 17.09 -10.79
N LYS A 192 9.45 17.58 -10.60
CA LYS A 192 9.16 19.03 -10.59
C LYS A 192 8.86 19.46 -9.16
N TYR A 193 9.38 20.63 -8.78
CA TYR A 193 8.93 21.31 -7.57
C TYR A 193 7.50 21.79 -7.79
N HIS A 194 6.57 21.24 -7.03
CA HIS A 194 5.24 21.83 -6.87
C HIS A 194 5.09 22.25 -5.41
N ILE A 195 5.50 23.48 -5.12
CA ILE A 195 5.19 24.08 -3.82
C ILE A 195 3.73 24.52 -3.90
N CYS A 196 2.81 23.83 -3.19
CA CYS A 196 1.50 24.43 -2.95
C CYS A 196 1.75 25.67 -2.06
N PRO A 197 1.31 26.87 -2.47
CA PRO A 197 1.39 28.04 -1.62
C PRO A 197 0.59 27.81 -0.31
N PRO A 198 1.01 28.44 0.80
CA PRO A 198 0.36 28.29 2.11
C PRO A 198 -1.11 28.72 2.12
#